data_AF-A0A3B8Q5X5-F1
#
_entry.id   AF-A0A3B8Q5X5-F1
#
_cell.length_a   1.000
_cell.length_b   1.000
_cell.length_c   1.000
_cell.angle_alpha   90.00
_cell.angle_beta   90.00
_cell.angle_gamma   90.00
#
_symmetry.space_group_name_H-M   'P 1'
#
loop_
_entity.id
_entity.type
_entity.pdbx_description
1 polymer ?
#
loop_
_entity_poly.entity_id
_entity_poly.type
_entity_poly.pdbx_seq_one_letter_code
_entity_poly.pdbx_strand_id
1 'polypeptide(L)' 'MLPAVDAIYEHGNLRLLQPLPLPENTHVRVAVELLADDSERKEWLEQSQRRLLAVWDNSADDVYNELLSR' A
#
# COMPACT_ATOMS: atom_id res chain seq x y z
N MET A 1 0.17 -18.01 10.07
CA MET A 1 0.83 -17.14 9.07
C MET A 1 1.40 -18.06 8.01
N LEU A 2 0.99 -17.90 6.74
CA LEU A 2 1.59 -18.66 5.64
C LEU A 2 2.88 -17.95 5.22
N PRO A 3 3.99 -18.67 4.95
CA PRO A 3 5.20 -18.04 4.44
C PRO A 3 4.91 -17.46 3.05
N ALA A 4 5.12 -16.15 2.91
CA ALA A 4 5.11 -15.46 1.62
C ALA A 4 6.52 -15.44 1.05
N VAL A 5 6.66 -15.65 -0.26
CA VAL A 5 7.95 -15.63 -0.96
C VAL A 5 7.79 -14.71 -2.16
N ASP A 6 8.73 -13.79 -2.33
CA ASP A 6 8.71 -12.88 -3.47
C ASP A 6 9.11 -13.63 -4.76
N ALA A 7 8.35 -13.36 -5.81
CA ALA A 7 8.56 -13.95 -7.12
C ALA A 7 8.25 -12.93 -8.22
N ILE A 8 8.94 -13.07 -9.35
CA ILE A 8 8.65 -12.29 -10.56
C ILE A 8 7.95 -13.21 -11.56
N TYR A 9 6.88 -12.71 -12.17
CA TYR A 9 6.23 -13.39 -13.28
C TYR A 9 6.92 -13.00 -14.60
N GLU A 10 7.63 -13.94 -15.21
CA GLU A 10 8.39 -13.74 -16.45
C GLU A 10 8.10 -14.89 -17.42
N HIS A 11 7.78 -14.57 -18.67
CA HIS A 11 7.54 -15.55 -19.74
C HIS A 11 6.49 -16.62 -19.38
N GLY A 12 5.43 -16.25 -18.66
CA GLY A 12 4.38 -17.17 -18.26
C GLY A 12 4.69 -18.01 -17.01
N ASN A 13 5.87 -17.84 -16.41
CA ASN A 13 6.34 -18.63 -15.27
C ASN A 13 6.62 -17.75 -14.05
N LEU A 14 6.37 -18.27 -12.85
CA LEU A 14 6.77 -17.65 -11.59
C LEU A 14 8.23 -18.02 -11.29
N ARG A 15 9.10 -17.01 -11.23
CA ARG A 15 10.50 -17.16 -10.84
C ARG A 15 10.69 -16.61 -9.43
N LEU A 16 11.00 -17.48 -8.48
CA LEU A 16 11.31 -17.08 -7.10
C LEU A 16 12.55 -16.18 -7.07
N LEU A 17 12.53 -15.13 -6.25
CA LEU A 17 13.70 -14.27 -6.04
C LEU A 17 14.79 -14.94 -5.19
N GLN A 18 14.39 -15.86 -4.31
CA GLN A 18 15.28 -16.60 -3.43
C GLN A 18 14.93 -18.10 -3.45
N PRO A 19 15.92 -19.00 -3.33
CA PRO A 19 15.66 -20.43 -3.22
C PRO A 19 14.83 -20.75 -1.99
N LEU A 20 13.77 -21.54 -2.16
CA LEU A 20 12.95 -22.02 -1.06
C LEU A 20 13.48 -23.39 -0.61
N PRO A 21 13.92 -23.57 0.65
CA PRO A 21 14.53 -24.82 1.12
C PRO A 21 13.46 -25.89 1.38
N LEU A 22 12.80 -26.35 0.32
CA LEU A 22 11.85 -27.45 0.36
C LEU A 22 12.49 -28.73 -0.19
N PRO A 23 12.14 -29.91 0.37
CA PRO A 23 12.50 -31.19 -0.21
C PRO A 23 11.97 -31.33 -1.64
N GLU A 24 12.67 -32.11 -2.47
CA GLU A 24 12.18 -32.46 -3.80
C GLU A 24 10.79 -33.12 -3.75
N ASN A 25 9.96 -32.87 -4.76
CA ASN A 25 8.58 -33.39 -4.88
C ASN A 25 7.59 -32.92 -3.79
N THR A 26 7.89 -31.83 -3.09
CA THR A 26 6.95 -31.23 -2.15
C THR A 26 5.76 -30.62 -2.89
N HIS A 27 4.53 -31.04 -2.54
CA HIS A 27 3.30 -30.45 -3.06
C HIS A 27 3.03 -29.10 -2.38
N VAL A 28 2.96 -28.02 -3.16
CA VAL A 28 2.77 -26.65 -2.67
C VAL A 28 1.50 -26.01 -3.24
N ARG A 29 0.81 -25.21 -2.43
CA ARG A 29 -0.28 -24.34 -2.87
C ARG A 29 0.27 -22.94 -3.07
N VAL A 30 0.12 -22.41 -4.27
CA VAL A 30 0.57 -21.05 -4.61
C VAL A 30 -0.62 -20.09 -4.51
N ALA A 31 -0.45 -19.02 -3.74
CA ALA A 31 -1.32 -17.86 -3.76
C ALA A 31 -0.53 -16.71 -4.39
N VAL A 32 -1.09 -16.11 -5.44
CA VAL A 32 -0.45 -14.98 -6.14
C VAL A 32 -1.14 -13.71 -5.69
N GLU A 33 -0.37 -12.83 -5.09
CA GLU A 33 -0.77 -11.45 -4.79
C GLU A 33 0.05 -10.53 -5.69
N LEU A 34 -0.62 -9.71 -6.49
CA LEU A 34 0.05 -8.72 -7.31
C LEU A 34 0.49 -7.59 -6.38
N LEU A 35 1.79 -7.59 -6.05
CA LEU A 35 2.45 -6.47 -5.40
C LEU A 35 2.53 -5.32 -6.40
N ALA A 36 1.45 -4.56 -6.55
CA ALA A 36 1.51 -3.28 -7.22
C ALA A 36 2.46 -2.40 -6.40
N ASP A 37 3.53 -1.91 -7.01
CA ASP A 37 4.22 -0.73 -6.49
C ASP A 37 3.21 0.42 -6.63
N ASP A 38 2.42 0.60 -5.58
CA ASP A 38 1.31 1.54 -5.53
C ASP A 38 1.84 2.97 -5.35
N SER A 39 2.98 3.27 -5.95
CA SER A 39 3.62 4.58 -5.96
C SER A 39 2.66 5.62 -6.54
N GLU A 40 1.92 5.26 -7.58
CA GLU A 40 0.84 6.10 -8.12
C GLU A 40 -0.26 6.36 -7.08
N ARG A 41 -0.81 5.33 -6.41
CA ARG A 41 -1.83 5.52 -5.36
C ARG A 41 -1.30 6.32 -4.18
N LYS A 42 -0.06 6.08 -3.77
CA LYS A 42 0.59 6.82 -2.70
C LYS A 42 0.70 8.30 -3.06
N GLU A 43 1.07 8.61 -4.29
CA GLU A 43 1.14 9.98 -4.79
C GLU A 43 -0.25 10.63 -4.85
N TRP A 44 -1.28 9.90 -5.30
CA TRP A 44 -2.67 10.37 -5.24
C TRP A 44 -3.15 10.64 -3.81
N LEU A 45 -2.80 9.78 -2.86
CA LEU A 45 -3.13 9.96 -1.43
C LEU A 45 -2.44 11.20 -0.86
N GLU A 46 -1.14 11.38 -1.12
CA GLU A 46 -0.38 12.55 -0.67
C GLU A 46 -0.92 13.87 -1.28
N GLN A 47 -1.33 13.85 -2.55
CA GLN A 47 -1.96 15.01 -3.19
C GLN A 47 -3.33 15.33 -2.57
N SER A 48 -4.14 14.31 -2.31
CA SER A 48 -5.45 14.49 -1.66
C SER A 48 -5.31 15.07 -0.25
N GLN A 49 -4.33 14.60 0.52
CA GLN A 49 -4.04 15.07 1.86
C GLN A 49 -3.60 16.54 1.86
N ARG A 50 -2.71 16.93 0.93
CA ARG A 50 -2.29 18.33 0.77
C ARG A 50 -3.46 19.26 0.49
N ARG A 51 -4.37 18.85 -0.40
CA ARG A 51 -5.58 19.62 -0.72
C ARG A 51 -6.53 19.72 0.45
N LEU A 52 -6.73 18.63 1.19
CA LEU A 52 -7.60 18.60 2.36
C LEU A 52 -7.08 19.54 3.45
N LEU A 53 -5.78 19.46 3.78
CA LEU A 53 -5.14 20.34 4.76
C LEU A 53 -5.22 21.81 4.35
N ALA A 54 -5.02 22.15 3.08
CA ALA A 54 -5.10 23.54 2.64
C ALA A 54 -6.51 24.15 2.75
N VAL A 55 -7.56 23.33 2.66
CA VAL A 55 -8.94 23.78 2.84
C VAL A 55 -9.31 23.87 4.32
N TRP A 56 -8.84 22.92 5.14
CA TRP A 56 -9.17 22.83 6.56
C TRP A 56 -8.30 23.71 7.46
N ASP A 57 -7.10 24.11 7.02
CA ASP A 57 -6.25 25.10 7.70
C ASP A 57 -6.66 26.53 7.34
N ASN A 58 -7.97 26.78 7.42
CA ASN A 58 -8.58 28.07 7.15
C ASN A 58 -9.06 28.67 8.47
N SER A 59 -8.33 29.66 8.99
CA SER A 59 -8.67 30.35 10.22
C SER A 59 -10.03 31.07 10.16
N ALA A 60 -10.60 31.28 8.97
CA ALA A 60 -11.95 31.83 8.83
C ALA A 60 -13.06 30.81 9.16
N ASP A 61 -12.75 29.51 9.20
CA ASP A 61 -13.70 28.45 9.58
C ASP A 61 -13.70 28.14 11.09
N ASP A 62 -12.75 28.72 11.84
CA ASP A 62 -12.62 28.58 13.31
C ASP A 62 -13.60 29.46 14.10
N VAL A 63 -14.47 30.23 13.43
CA VAL A 63 -15.44 31.15 14.04
C VAL A 63 -16.29 30.47 15.13
N TYR A 64 -16.69 29.21 14.93
CA TYR A 64 -17.43 28.47 15.95
C TYR A 64 -16.58 28.14 17.19
N ASN A 65 -15.29 27.84 17.02
CA ASN A 65 -14.36 27.57 18.12
C ASN A 65 -14.09 28.85 18.94
N GLU A 66 -13.98 30.00 18.26
CA GLU A 66 -13.83 31.32 18.90
C GLU A 66 -15.07 31.73 19.70
N LEU A 67 -16.27 31.47 19.17
CA LEU A 67 -17.53 31.78 19.86
C LEU A 67 -17.78 30.90 21.08
N LEU A 68 -17.28 29.66 21.11
CA LEU A 68 -17.40 28.75 22.25
C LEU A 68 -16.50 29.14 23.43
N SER A 69 -15.43 29.88 23.16
CA SER A 69 -14.41 30.28 24.13
C SER A 69 -14.72 31.61 24.82
N ARG A 70 -15.90 32.19 24.58
CA ARG A 70 -16.34 33.52 25.04
C ARG A 70 -17.55 33.41 25.97
#